data_AF-A0A937Q3U1-F1
#
_entry.id   AF-A0A937Q3U1-F1
#
_cell.length_a   1.000
_cell.length_b   1.000
_cell.length_c   1.000
_cell.angle_alpha   90.00
_cell.angle_beta   90.00
_cell.angle_gamma   90.00
#
_symmetry.space_group_name_H-M   'P 1'
#
loop_
_entity.id
_entity.type
_entity.pdbx_description
1 polymer ?
#
loop_
_entity_poly.entity_id
_entity_poly.type
_entity_poly.pdbx_seq_one_letter_code
_entity_poly.pdbx_strand_id
1 'polypeptide(L)'
;MRKPSVEFIFDRFFGQINWYTNLLVKVTETESLELDALEKREIFEAFVLKIYVAWEVLVEDVVVECLCRDSSQYAEHKTVTLPKKMTRNLCRCLISGLGYFDFRDTGDLKGWATKILADRQNPFKDVLPDKKIDEFYIIRNYLAHYSDASKQSLTRMYRRNYDLSFRGPGDFLLDTVEFVELGERGKQTRFADYTNAFTKGAEKMETFFKAT
;
A
#
# COMPACT_ATOMS: atom_id res chain seq x y z
N MET A 1 6.51 -19.71 -18.84
CA MET A 1 5.55 -19.03 -17.93
C MET A 1 4.79 -17.98 -18.71
N ARG A 2 3.46 -17.99 -18.63
CA ARG A 2 2.56 -17.02 -19.28
C ARG A 2 2.72 -15.67 -18.56
N LYS A 3 2.74 -14.55 -19.29
CA LYS A 3 2.76 -13.20 -18.69
C LYS A 3 1.47 -13.05 -17.85
N PRO A 4 1.53 -12.76 -16.54
CA PRO A 4 0.32 -12.42 -15.82
C PRO A 4 -0.31 -11.20 -16.49
N SER A 5 -1.61 -11.26 -16.77
CA SER A 5 -2.34 -10.10 -17.25
C SER A 5 -2.33 -9.01 -16.17
N VAL A 6 -2.57 -7.77 -16.58
CA VAL A 6 -2.73 -6.67 -15.63
C VAL A 6 -3.88 -6.97 -14.67
N GLU A 7 -4.96 -7.55 -15.16
CA GLU A 7 -6.09 -8.05 -14.36
C GLU A 7 -5.61 -8.97 -13.24
N PHE A 8 -4.75 -9.96 -13.54
CA PHE A 8 -4.22 -10.87 -12.51
C PHE A 8 -3.44 -10.16 -11.40
N ILE A 9 -2.72 -9.07 -11.72
CA ILE A 9 -1.97 -8.29 -10.73
C ILE A 9 -2.93 -7.67 -9.71
N PHE A 10 -4.03 -7.08 -10.19
CA PHE A 10 -5.04 -6.44 -9.36
C PHE A 10 -5.94 -7.45 -8.64
N ASP A 11 -6.40 -8.50 -9.33
CA ASP A 11 -7.21 -9.59 -8.74
C ASP A 11 -6.49 -10.23 -7.55
N ARG A 12 -5.18 -10.47 -7.67
CA ARG A 12 -4.37 -11.00 -6.58
C ARG A 12 -4.35 -10.04 -5.38
N PHE A 13 -4.15 -8.75 -5.62
CA PHE A 13 -4.14 -7.74 -4.56
C PHE A 13 -5.51 -7.61 -3.87
N PHE A 14 -6.58 -7.43 -4.64
CA PHE A 14 -7.93 -7.33 -4.10
C PHE A 14 -8.34 -8.60 -3.35
N GLY A 15 -7.99 -9.78 -3.89
CA GLY A 15 -8.21 -11.06 -3.21
C GLY A 15 -7.51 -11.12 -1.85
N GLN A 16 -6.26 -10.66 -1.77
CA GLN A 16 -5.50 -10.60 -0.52
C GLN A 16 -6.11 -9.61 0.49
N ILE A 17 -6.39 -8.37 0.07
CA ILE A 17 -6.97 -7.35 0.95
C ILE A 17 -8.36 -7.75 1.44
N ASN A 18 -9.20 -8.30 0.57
CA ASN A 18 -10.52 -8.80 0.94
C ASN A 18 -10.41 -9.97 1.93
N TRP A 19 -9.50 -10.93 1.68
CA TRP A 19 -9.28 -12.03 2.61
C TRP A 19 -8.80 -11.53 3.98
N TYR A 20 -7.85 -10.59 4.01
CA TYR A 20 -7.34 -9.99 5.24
C TYR A 20 -8.44 -9.26 6.02
N THR A 21 -9.23 -8.43 5.33
CA THR A 21 -10.31 -7.66 5.94
C THR A 21 -11.39 -8.59 6.51
N ASN A 22 -11.82 -9.59 5.74
CA ASN A 22 -12.82 -10.56 6.19
C ASN A 22 -12.34 -11.38 7.39
N LEU A 23 -11.06 -11.71 7.46
CA LEU A 23 -10.49 -12.41 8.61
C LEU A 23 -10.48 -11.51 9.86
N LEU A 24 -10.11 -10.24 9.71
CA LEU A 24 -10.11 -9.30 10.84
C LEU A 24 -11.52 -9.00 11.35
N VAL A 25 -12.52 -8.91 10.47
CA VAL A 25 -13.94 -8.79 10.86
C VAL A 25 -14.35 -9.99 11.70
N LYS A 26 -14.00 -11.21 11.28
CA LYS A 26 -14.26 -12.42 12.07
C LYS A 26 -13.57 -12.36 13.43
N VAL A 27 -12.30 -11.95 13.50
CA VAL A 27 -11.56 -11.79 14.77
C VAL A 27 -12.24 -10.79 15.71
N THR A 28 -12.86 -9.73 15.20
CA THR A 28 -13.56 -8.75 16.03
C THR A 28 -14.95 -9.18 16.47
N GLU A 29 -15.68 -9.90 15.62
CA GLU A 29 -17.11 -10.21 15.81
C GLU A 29 -17.39 -11.62 16.37
N THR A 30 -16.42 -12.53 16.32
CA THR A 30 -16.64 -13.91 16.73
C THR A 30 -16.62 -14.03 18.24
N GLU A 31 -17.79 -14.25 18.84
CA GLU A 31 -17.94 -14.49 20.29
C GLU A 31 -17.28 -15.82 20.73
N SER A 32 -17.18 -16.80 19.83
CA SER A 32 -16.66 -18.14 20.17
C SER A 32 -15.14 -18.23 20.28
N LEU A 33 -14.39 -17.19 19.90
CA LEU A 33 -12.93 -17.21 19.90
C LEU A 33 -12.31 -16.74 21.23
N GLU A 34 -13.11 -16.26 22.20
CA GLU A 34 -12.67 -15.74 23.52
C GLU A 34 -11.37 -14.92 23.49
N LEU A 35 -11.12 -14.16 22.41
CA LEU A 35 -9.91 -13.37 22.29
C LEU A 35 -9.98 -12.13 23.18
N ASP A 36 -8.97 -11.97 24.02
CA ASP A 36 -8.83 -10.78 24.85
C ASP A 36 -8.44 -9.55 24.03
N ALA A 37 -8.46 -8.38 24.67
CA ALA A 37 -8.14 -7.13 24.00
C ALA A 37 -6.69 -7.06 23.53
N LEU A 38 -5.76 -7.72 24.23
CA LEU A 38 -4.35 -7.74 23.86
C LEU A 38 -4.14 -8.60 22.60
N GLU A 39 -4.73 -9.79 22.55
CA GLU A 39 -4.68 -10.68 21.39
C GLU A 39 -5.22 -10.00 20.13
N LYS A 40 -6.35 -9.28 20.25
CA LYS A 40 -6.90 -8.50 19.13
C LYS A 40 -5.94 -7.41 18.66
N ARG A 41 -5.25 -6.71 19.57
CA ARG A 41 -4.25 -5.69 19.20
C ARG A 41 -3.09 -6.30 18.42
N GLU A 42 -2.52 -7.39 18.93
CA GLU A 42 -1.40 -8.09 18.29
C GLU A 42 -1.76 -8.59 16.89
N ILE A 43 -2.98 -9.13 16.71
CA ILE A 43 -3.48 -9.55 15.40
C ILE A 43 -3.55 -8.36 14.45
N PHE A 44 -4.15 -7.23 14.86
CA PHE A 44 -4.26 -6.06 13.99
C PHE A 44 -2.89 -5.50 13.61
N GLU A 45 -1.94 -5.44 14.56
CA GLU A 45 -0.57 -5.02 14.30
C GLU A 45 0.15 -5.94 13.30
N ALA A 46 -0.01 -7.26 13.42
CA ALA A 46 0.55 -8.20 12.46
C ALA A 46 -0.02 -8.00 11.04
N PHE A 47 -1.30 -7.65 10.92
CA PHE A 47 -1.94 -7.40 9.64
C PHE A 47 -1.53 -6.09 8.98
N VAL A 48 -1.03 -5.11 9.75
CA VAL A 48 -0.38 -3.92 9.17
C VAL A 48 0.77 -4.35 8.25
N LEU A 49 1.62 -5.27 8.72
CA LEU A 49 2.74 -5.78 7.92
C LEU A 49 2.25 -6.56 6.69
N LYS A 50 1.18 -7.35 6.83
CA LYS A 50 0.62 -8.13 5.70
C LYS A 50 0.06 -7.26 4.59
N ILE A 51 -0.71 -6.23 4.93
CA ILE A 51 -1.26 -5.29 3.95
C ILE A 51 -0.14 -4.48 3.30
N TYR A 52 0.81 -4.02 4.11
CA TYR A 52 1.96 -3.27 3.61
C TYR A 52 2.73 -4.06 2.54
N VAL A 53 3.04 -5.33 2.81
CA VAL A 53 3.70 -6.22 1.84
C VAL A 53 2.83 -6.46 0.60
N ALA A 54 1.52 -6.67 0.76
CA ALA A 54 0.63 -6.83 -0.39
C ALA A 54 0.62 -5.58 -1.29
N TRP A 55 0.65 -4.39 -0.68
CA TRP A 55 0.75 -3.13 -1.39
C TRP A 55 2.09 -2.95 -2.11
N GLU A 56 3.22 -3.23 -1.46
CA GLU A 56 4.54 -3.15 -2.11
C GLU A 56 4.63 -4.09 -3.31
N VAL A 57 4.14 -5.33 -3.16
CA VAL A 57 4.11 -6.31 -4.25
C VAL A 57 3.23 -5.83 -5.40
N LEU A 58 2.09 -5.20 -5.12
CA LEU A 58 1.25 -4.56 -6.16
C LEU A 58 2.04 -3.46 -6.88
N VAL A 59 2.60 -2.51 -6.14
CA VAL A 59 3.33 -1.36 -6.71
C VAL A 59 4.49 -1.85 -7.57
N GLU A 60 5.30 -2.78 -7.08
CA GLU A 60 6.41 -3.36 -7.85
C GLU A 60 5.90 -4.01 -9.14
N ASP A 61 4.84 -4.81 -9.08
CA ASP A 61 4.28 -5.48 -10.25
C ASP A 61 3.68 -4.51 -11.28
N VAL A 62 3.09 -3.40 -10.81
CA VAL A 62 2.60 -2.30 -11.65
C VAL A 62 3.76 -1.60 -12.34
N VAL A 63 4.80 -1.19 -11.61
CA VAL A 63 6.00 -0.55 -12.17
C VAL A 63 6.66 -1.45 -13.23
N VAL A 64 6.80 -2.74 -12.94
CA VAL A 64 7.33 -3.73 -13.88
C VAL A 64 6.49 -3.79 -15.15
N GLU A 65 5.16 -3.74 -15.04
CA GLU A 65 4.28 -3.73 -16.20
C GLU A 65 4.44 -2.44 -17.02
N CYS A 66 4.53 -1.28 -16.37
CA CYS A 66 4.78 -0.01 -17.03
C CYS A 66 6.08 -0.05 -17.86
N LEU A 67 7.18 -0.52 -17.25
CA LEU A 67 8.48 -0.67 -17.93
C LEU A 67 8.45 -1.72 -19.05
N CYS A 68 7.68 -2.79 -18.89
CA CYS A 68 7.50 -3.79 -19.93
C CYS A 68 6.77 -3.22 -21.17
N ARG A 69 5.89 -2.23 -20.97
CA ARG A 69 5.14 -1.56 -22.05
C ARG A 69 5.95 -0.46 -22.72
N ASP A 70 6.63 0.37 -21.92
CA ASP A 70 7.47 1.46 -22.40
C ASP A 70 8.62 1.74 -21.41
N SER A 71 9.85 1.45 -21.84
CA SER A 71 11.07 1.69 -21.08
C SER A 71 11.89 2.88 -21.60
N SER A 72 11.35 3.66 -22.54
CA SER A 72 12.06 4.78 -23.18
C SER A 72 12.54 5.83 -22.16
N GLN A 73 11.66 6.24 -21.26
CA GLN A 73 11.99 7.21 -20.23
C GLN A 73 13.02 6.68 -19.22
N TYR A 74 12.96 5.39 -18.87
CA TYR A 74 13.98 4.77 -18.03
C TYR A 74 15.35 4.79 -18.73
N ALA A 75 15.39 4.42 -20.01
CA ALA A 75 16.60 4.39 -20.83
C ALA A 75 17.25 5.79 -20.91
N GLU A 76 16.45 6.82 -21.11
CA GLU A 76 16.89 8.22 -21.10
C GLU A 76 17.42 8.64 -19.72
N HIS A 77 16.62 8.42 -18.67
CA HIS A 77 16.96 8.83 -17.30
C HIS A 77 18.24 8.16 -16.78
N LYS A 78 18.48 6.90 -17.15
CA LYS A 78 19.69 6.15 -16.75
C LYS A 78 20.80 6.22 -17.78
N THR A 79 20.57 6.86 -18.94
CA THR A 79 21.53 6.95 -20.05
C THR A 79 22.04 5.55 -20.48
N VAL A 80 21.11 4.60 -20.65
CA VAL A 80 21.41 3.21 -21.01
C VAL A 80 20.66 2.81 -22.28
N THR A 81 21.26 1.90 -23.05
CA THR A 81 20.57 1.24 -24.16
C THR A 81 19.88 -0.02 -23.66
N LEU A 82 18.56 -0.09 -23.82
CA LEU A 82 17.76 -1.25 -23.43
C LEU A 82 17.40 -2.12 -24.65
N PRO A 83 17.18 -3.43 -24.45
CA PRO A 83 16.68 -4.28 -25.52
C PRO A 83 15.27 -3.84 -25.93
N LYS A 84 14.94 -4.01 -27.22
CA LYS A 84 13.61 -3.68 -27.76
C LYS A 84 12.48 -4.40 -27.04
N LYS A 85 12.72 -5.63 -26.54
CA LYS A 85 11.74 -6.43 -25.82
C LYS A 85 12.16 -6.57 -24.36
N MET A 86 11.43 -5.89 -23.49
CA MET A 86 11.63 -5.95 -22.04
C MET A 86 10.92 -7.17 -21.44
N THR A 87 11.66 -8.01 -20.72
CA THR A 87 11.06 -9.09 -19.92
C THR A 87 10.75 -8.58 -18.50
N ARG A 88 9.78 -9.21 -17.80
CA ARG A 88 9.47 -8.84 -16.41
C ARG A 88 10.69 -8.99 -15.49
N ASN A 89 11.47 -10.05 -15.67
CA ASN A 89 12.69 -10.27 -14.87
C ASN A 89 13.73 -9.18 -15.10
N LEU A 90 13.89 -8.73 -16.35
CA LEU A 90 14.77 -7.60 -16.64
C LEU A 90 14.24 -6.33 -15.98
N CYS A 91 12.94 -6.03 -16.08
CA CYS A 91 12.35 -4.85 -15.45
C CYS A 91 12.48 -4.88 -13.92
N ARG A 92 12.27 -6.03 -13.28
CA ARG A 92 12.53 -6.22 -11.84
C ARG A 92 13.99 -5.95 -11.49
N CYS A 93 14.93 -6.49 -12.27
CA CYS A 93 16.35 -6.23 -12.09
C CYS A 93 16.69 -4.74 -12.23
N LEU A 94 16.05 -4.01 -13.16
CA LEU A 94 16.26 -2.59 -13.35
C LEU A 94 15.79 -1.75 -12.15
N ILE A 95 14.64 -2.07 -11.55
CA ILE A 95 14.08 -1.27 -10.45
C ILE A 95 14.68 -1.61 -9.08
N SER A 96 15.04 -2.87 -8.86
CA SER A 96 15.64 -3.31 -7.60
C SER A 96 17.15 -3.12 -7.60
N GLY A 97 17.80 -3.19 -8.77
CA GLY A 97 19.26 -3.13 -8.87
C GLY A 97 19.92 -4.22 -8.03
N LEU A 98 20.79 -3.80 -7.09
CA LEU A 98 21.41 -4.67 -6.07
C LEU A 98 20.69 -4.64 -4.70
N GLY A 99 19.58 -3.89 -4.59
CA GLY A 99 18.84 -3.68 -3.34
C GLY A 99 17.37 -4.04 -3.45
N TYR A 100 16.58 -3.57 -2.48
CA TYR A 100 15.12 -3.72 -2.47
C TYR A 100 14.46 -2.49 -3.09
N PHE A 101 13.34 -2.71 -3.78
CA PHE A 101 12.47 -1.63 -4.23
C PHE A 101 11.68 -1.10 -3.01
N ASP A 102 12.07 0.07 -2.50
CA ASP A 102 11.51 0.68 -1.29
C ASP A 102 11.23 2.17 -1.52
N PHE A 103 10.23 2.70 -0.83
CA PHE A 103 9.80 4.10 -0.89
C PHE A 103 9.26 4.54 0.47
N ARG A 104 9.50 5.80 0.84
CA ARG A 104 9.20 6.29 2.20
C ARG A 104 7.73 6.66 2.40
N ASP A 105 7.09 7.12 1.34
CA ASP A 105 5.70 7.56 1.31
C ASP A 105 5.19 7.60 -0.15
N THR A 106 3.91 7.92 -0.32
CA THR A 106 3.29 8.00 -1.65
C THR A 106 3.84 9.13 -2.52
N GLY A 107 4.37 10.21 -1.90
CA GLY A 107 5.03 11.30 -2.60
C GLY A 107 6.39 10.89 -3.17
N ASP A 108 7.17 10.14 -2.40
CA ASP A 108 8.45 9.56 -2.80
C ASP A 108 8.26 8.59 -3.97
N LEU A 109 7.25 7.70 -3.88
CA LEU A 109 6.87 6.80 -4.97
C LEU A 109 6.48 7.57 -6.24
N LYS A 110 5.61 8.57 -6.13
CA LYS A 110 5.20 9.40 -7.27
C LYS A 110 6.39 10.14 -7.90
N GLY A 111 7.26 10.72 -7.07
CA GLY A 111 8.45 11.44 -7.51
C GLY A 111 9.46 10.53 -8.20
N TRP A 112 9.64 9.31 -7.70
CA TRP A 112 10.48 8.29 -8.33
C TRP A 112 9.88 7.79 -9.64
N ALA A 113 8.60 7.39 -9.64
CA ALA A 113 7.91 6.87 -10.82
C ALA A 113 7.90 7.89 -11.97
N THR A 114 7.67 9.18 -11.67
CA THR A 114 7.67 10.26 -12.67
C THR A 114 9.02 10.45 -13.35
N LYS A 115 10.13 10.04 -12.74
CA LYS A 115 11.47 10.15 -13.36
C LYS A 115 11.75 9.01 -14.33
N ILE A 116 11.14 7.84 -14.13
CA ILE A 116 11.54 6.61 -14.83
C ILE A 116 10.46 6.02 -15.73
N LEU A 117 9.18 6.26 -15.47
CA LEU A 117 8.07 5.68 -16.19
C LEU A 117 7.53 6.68 -17.20
N ALA A 118 7.42 6.24 -18.45
CA ALA A 118 6.81 7.00 -19.53
C ALA A 118 5.44 7.56 -19.12
N ASP A 119 5.21 8.84 -19.39
CA ASP A 119 4.01 9.57 -18.98
C ASP A 119 2.70 8.84 -19.28
N ARG A 120 2.56 8.27 -20.49
CA ARG A 120 1.35 7.54 -20.92
C ARG A 120 1.16 6.19 -20.23
N GLN A 121 2.20 5.68 -19.58
CA GLN A 121 2.20 4.39 -18.88
C GLN A 121 2.29 4.56 -17.36
N ASN A 122 2.26 5.77 -16.82
CA ASN A 122 2.54 6.04 -15.41
C ASN A 122 1.26 6.30 -14.60
N PRO A 123 0.67 5.28 -13.92
CA PRO A 123 -0.53 5.47 -13.11
C PRO A 123 -0.27 6.29 -11.83
N PHE A 124 0.98 6.40 -11.38
CA PHE A 124 1.30 7.04 -10.10
C PHE A 124 1.19 8.57 -10.12
N LYS A 125 1.07 9.18 -11.32
CA LYS A 125 0.92 10.63 -11.46
C LYS A 125 -0.38 11.16 -10.87
N ASP A 126 -1.48 10.43 -11.09
CA ASP A 126 -2.83 10.91 -10.74
C ASP A 126 -3.47 10.13 -9.58
N VAL A 127 -2.90 8.96 -9.25
CA VAL A 127 -3.43 8.09 -8.18
C VAL A 127 -2.98 8.52 -6.78
N LEU A 128 -1.81 9.14 -6.67
CA LEU A 128 -1.15 9.51 -5.40
C LEU A 128 -1.00 11.04 -5.28
N PRO A 129 -1.09 11.64 -4.09
CA PRO A 129 -0.96 11.04 -2.75
C PRO A 129 -2.28 10.79 -1.99
N ASP A 130 -2.32 9.73 -1.17
CA ASP A 130 -3.37 9.49 -0.17
C ASP A 130 -2.75 9.52 1.24
N LYS A 131 -3.19 10.47 2.06
CA LYS A 131 -2.69 10.70 3.43
C LYS A 131 -2.79 9.44 4.31
N LYS A 132 -3.80 8.61 4.12
CA LYS A 132 -3.98 7.38 4.92
C LYS A 132 -2.93 6.34 4.59
N ILE A 133 -2.51 6.22 3.33
CA ILE A 133 -1.41 5.34 2.96
C ILE A 133 -0.12 5.83 3.64
N ASP A 134 0.18 7.13 3.60
CA ASP A 134 1.39 7.67 4.25
C ASP A 134 1.39 7.48 5.77
N GLU A 135 0.23 7.67 6.43
CA GLU A 135 0.06 7.35 7.85
C GLU A 135 0.30 5.87 8.14
N PHE A 136 -0.18 4.98 7.27
CA PHE A 136 0.04 3.54 7.40
C PHE A 136 1.53 3.17 7.33
N TYR A 137 2.31 3.87 6.49
CA TYR A 137 3.77 3.70 6.42
C TYR A 137 4.43 4.07 7.75
N ILE A 138 3.98 5.15 8.40
CA ILE A 138 4.48 5.57 9.71
C ILE A 138 4.16 4.51 10.78
N ILE A 139 2.94 3.97 10.78
CA ILE A 139 2.52 2.90 11.71
C ILE A 139 3.37 1.65 11.48
N ARG A 140 3.49 1.19 10.22
CA ARG A 140 4.31 0.04 9.83
C ARG A 140 5.75 0.20 10.28
N ASN A 141 6.34 1.37 10.05
CA ASN A 141 7.73 1.64 10.40
C ASN A 141 7.98 1.59 11.91
N TYR A 142 7.00 1.99 12.72
CA TYR A 142 7.07 1.77 14.17
C TYR A 142 6.99 0.29 14.52
N LEU A 143 6.02 -0.44 13.98
CA LEU A 143 5.84 -1.88 14.25
C LEU A 143 7.02 -2.74 13.79
N ALA A 144 7.73 -2.35 12.73
CA ALA A 144 8.88 -3.09 12.22
C ALA A 144 10.15 -2.89 13.04
N HIS A 145 10.29 -1.76 13.75
CA HIS A 145 11.58 -1.37 14.35
C HIS A 145 11.53 -1.07 15.84
N TYR A 146 10.36 -0.69 16.38
CA TYR A 146 10.18 -0.30 17.78
C TYR A 146 11.21 0.72 18.31
N SER A 147 11.78 1.55 17.42
CA SER A 147 12.81 2.52 17.78
C SER A 147 12.21 3.82 18.29
N ASP A 148 12.97 4.57 19.09
CA ASP A 148 12.53 5.88 19.57
C ASP A 148 12.25 6.85 18.42
N ALA A 149 13.03 6.76 17.34
CA ALA A 149 12.83 7.57 16.15
C ALA A 149 11.47 7.28 15.47
N SER A 150 11.12 6.01 15.28
CA SER A 150 9.82 5.65 14.68
C SER A 150 8.66 5.97 15.64
N LYS A 151 8.85 5.81 16.96
CA LYS A 151 7.88 6.20 17.98
C LYS A 151 7.58 7.70 17.97
N GLN A 152 8.61 8.53 17.84
CA GLN A 152 8.46 9.99 17.74
C GLN A 152 7.74 10.37 16.44
N SER A 153 8.04 9.69 15.32
CA SER A 153 7.32 9.89 14.07
C SER A 153 5.82 9.59 14.22
N LEU A 154 5.49 8.43 14.80
CA LEU A 154 4.12 8.01 15.05
C LEU A 154 3.38 8.96 16.01
N THR A 155 4.04 9.39 17.08
CA THR A 155 3.48 10.35 18.05
C THR A 155 3.18 11.70 17.38
N ARG A 156 4.07 12.20 16.50
CA ARG A 156 3.83 13.44 15.76
C ARG A 156 2.65 13.30 14.80
N MET A 157 2.52 12.15 14.13
CA MET A 157 1.38 11.85 13.27
C MET A 157 0.06 11.85 14.07
N TYR A 158 0.02 11.17 15.22
CA TYR A 158 -1.16 11.16 16.10
C TYR A 158 -1.58 12.55 16.56
N ARG A 159 -0.64 13.36 17.04
CA ARG A 159 -0.93 14.75 17.46
C ARG A 159 -1.48 15.58 16.30
N ARG A 160 -0.80 15.54 15.15
CA ARG A 160 -1.15 16.39 14.00
C ARG A 160 -2.49 16.02 13.37
N ASN A 161 -2.79 14.72 13.28
CA ASN A 161 -3.91 14.24 12.46
C ASN A 161 -5.14 13.86 13.29
N TYR A 162 -4.96 13.60 14.59
CA TYR A 162 -6.01 13.05 15.46
C TYR A 162 -6.13 13.75 16.81
N ASP A 163 -5.25 14.72 17.13
CA ASP A 163 -5.16 15.36 18.45
C ASP A 163 -4.96 14.35 19.61
N LEU A 164 -4.17 13.31 19.34
CA LEU A 164 -3.90 12.24 20.30
C LEU A 164 -2.46 12.28 20.83
N SER A 165 -2.30 11.90 22.10
CA SER A 165 -1.00 11.49 22.64
C SER A 165 -0.56 10.16 22.03
N PHE A 166 0.66 9.71 22.36
CA PHE A 166 1.09 8.38 21.94
C PHE A 166 0.12 7.32 22.43
N ARG A 167 -0.24 6.41 21.53
CA ARG A 167 -1.09 5.25 21.76
C ARG A 167 -0.49 4.05 21.05
N GLY A 168 -0.65 2.84 21.58
CA GLY A 168 -0.21 1.63 20.88
C GLY A 168 -0.91 1.52 19.52
N PRO A 169 -0.21 1.08 18.44
CA PRO A 169 -0.83 0.93 17.13
C PRO A 169 -2.08 0.06 17.12
N GLY A 170 -2.07 -1.10 17.78
CA GLY A 170 -3.22 -2.00 17.82
C GLY A 170 -4.44 -1.33 18.45
N ASP A 171 -4.24 -0.61 19.56
CA ASP A 171 -5.28 0.18 20.20
C ASP A 171 -5.84 1.28 19.28
N PHE A 172 -4.95 2.00 18.59
CA PHE A 172 -5.34 3.05 17.66
C PHE A 172 -6.11 2.52 16.45
N LEU A 173 -5.73 1.33 15.95
CA LEU A 173 -6.34 0.69 14.77
C LEU A 173 -7.70 0.06 15.08
N LEU A 174 -7.90 -0.42 16.31
CA LEU A 174 -9.16 -0.99 16.78
C LEU A 174 -10.23 0.06 17.11
N ASP A 175 -9.84 1.34 17.25
CA ASP A 175 -10.81 2.41 17.48
C ASP A 175 -11.91 2.43 16.43
N THR A 176 -13.13 2.64 16.88
CA THR A 176 -14.26 2.86 15.98
C THR A 176 -14.24 4.28 15.43
N VAL A 177 -14.42 4.39 14.12
CA VAL A 177 -14.58 5.65 13.40
C VAL A 177 -15.94 5.67 12.72
N GLU A 178 -16.55 6.85 12.67
CA GLU A 178 -17.77 7.06 11.89
C GLU A 178 -17.41 7.24 10.42
N PHE A 179 -18.19 6.62 9.54
CA PHE A 179 -18.09 6.83 8.10
C PHE A 179 -19.45 7.16 7.51
N VAL A 180 -19.44 7.83 6.36
CA VAL A 180 -20.64 8.13 5.58
C VAL A 180 -20.47 7.52 4.20
N GLU A 181 -21.34 6.58 3.86
CA GLU A 181 -21.38 5.96 2.54
C GLU A 181 -22.80 6.05 1.99
N LEU A 182 -22.94 6.61 0.77
CA LEU A 182 -24.23 6.79 0.10
C LEU A 182 -25.32 7.49 0.94
N GLY A 183 -24.92 8.33 1.89
CA GLY A 183 -25.82 9.08 2.79
C GLY A 183 -26.16 8.37 4.09
N GLU A 184 -25.71 7.12 4.30
CA GLU A 184 -25.89 6.39 5.55
C GLU A 184 -24.67 6.54 6.45
N ARG A 185 -24.91 6.74 7.76
CA ARG A 185 -23.85 6.77 8.78
C ARG A 185 -23.59 5.37 9.30
N GLY A 186 -22.36 4.91 9.18
CA GLY A 186 -21.90 3.64 9.71
C GLY A 186 -20.77 3.80 10.72
N LYS A 187 -20.42 2.69 11.37
CA LYS A 187 -19.26 2.58 12.25
C LYS A 187 -18.36 1.46 11.74
N GLN A 188 -17.06 1.74 11.64
CA GLN A 188 -16.06 0.73 11.28
C GLN A 188 -14.82 0.90 12.14
N THR A 189 -13.92 -0.08 12.13
CA THR A 189 -12.60 0.09 12.76
C THR A 189 -11.78 1.08 11.94
N ARG A 190 -10.90 1.84 12.59
CA ARG A 190 -9.94 2.72 11.90
C ARG A 190 -9.05 1.94 10.94
N PHE A 191 -8.78 0.67 11.24
CA PHE A 191 -8.10 -0.22 10.32
C PHE A 191 -8.81 -0.33 8.95
N ALA A 192 -10.15 -0.38 8.94
CA ALA A 192 -10.92 -0.41 7.70
C ALA A 192 -10.76 0.87 6.87
N ASP A 193 -10.61 2.04 7.50
CA ASP A 193 -10.29 3.28 6.77
C ASP A 193 -8.98 3.14 5.98
N TYR A 194 -7.97 2.52 6.59
CA TYR A 194 -6.66 2.32 5.97
C TYR A 194 -6.73 1.32 4.81
N THR A 195 -7.36 0.16 4.99
CA THR A 195 -7.53 -0.82 3.91
C THR A 195 -8.31 -0.24 2.74
N ASN A 196 -9.35 0.55 3.01
CA ASN A 196 -10.13 1.24 1.97
C ASN A 196 -9.28 2.23 1.17
N ALA A 197 -8.33 2.93 1.79
CA ALA A 197 -7.41 3.82 1.07
C ALA A 197 -6.52 3.05 0.08
N PHE A 198 -5.99 1.90 0.49
CA PHE A 198 -5.22 1.02 -0.38
C PHE A 198 -6.06 0.45 -1.54
N THR A 199 -7.27 -0.01 -1.25
CA THR A 199 -8.22 -0.49 -2.28
C THR A 199 -8.52 0.60 -3.30
N LYS A 200 -8.88 1.82 -2.87
CA LYS A 200 -9.13 2.95 -3.77
C LYS A 200 -7.90 3.32 -4.60
N GLY A 201 -6.71 3.27 -4.00
CA GLY A 201 -5.46 3.47 -4.73
C GLY A 201 -5.28 2.44 -5.85
N ALA A 202 -5.50 1.16 -5.54
CA ALA A 202 -5.41 0.07 -6.52
C ALA A 202 -6.48 0.18 -7.62
N GLU A 203 -7.74 0.49 -7.29
CA GLU A 203 -8.84 0.67 -8.25
C GLU A 203 -8.53 1.77 -9.27
N LYS A 204 -7.97 2.90 -8.82
CA LYS A 204 -7.58 3.97 -9.73
C LYS A 204 -6.42 3.54 -10.65
N MET A 205 -5.44 2.79 -10.15
CA MET A 205 -4.37 2.23 -11.00
C MET A 205 -4.93 1.23 -12.01
N GLU A 206 -5.87 0.38 -11.61
CA GLU A 206 -6.52 -0.58 -12.50
C GLU A 206 -7.32 0.12 -13.60
N THR A 207 -8.09 1.16 -13.21
CA THR A 207 -8.87 1.99 -14.15
C THR A 207 -7.97 2.67 -15.16
N PHE A 208 -6.80 3.18 -14.73
CA PHE A 208 -5.80 3.73 -15.62
C PHE A 208 -5.40 2.70 -16.69
N PHE A 209 -5.07 1.46 -16.29
CA PHE A 209 -4.68 0.43 -17.25
C PHE A 209 -5.79 -0.04 -18.18
N LYS A 210 -7.06 0.07 -17.77
CA LYS A 210 -8.21 -0.22 -18.64
C LYS A 210 -8.44 0.87 -19.69
N ALA A 211 -7.94 2.09 -19.43
CA ALA A 211 -8.08 3.24 -20.33
C ALA A 211 -6.91 3.41 -21.32
N THR A 212 -5.76 2.78 -21.07
CA THR A 212 -4.53 2.85 -21.90
C THR A 212 -4.35 1.64 -22.80
#